data_AF-A0A846Z3A2-F1
#
_entry.id   AF-A0A846Z3A2-F1
#
_cell.length_a   1.000
_cell.length_b   1.000
_cell.length_c   1.000
_cell.angle_alpha   90.00
_cell.angle_beta   90.00
_cell.angle_gamma   90.00
#
_symmetry.space_group_name_H-M   'P 1'
#
loop_
_entity.id
_entity.type
_entity.pdbx_description
1 polymer ?
#
loop_
_entity_poly.entity_id
_entity_poly.type
_entity_poly.pdbx_seq_one_letter_code
_entity_poly.pdbx_strand_id
1 'polypeptide(L)' 'MGGDAAGLRADTPIIELNIIDSAAIFDLVHALQAEFGVTVPLQEITPANFGSVGAIAALVGRLDEGEKSVR' A
#
# COMPACT_ATOMS: atom_id res chain seq x y z
N MET A 1 -8.40 -2.88 25.53
CA MET A 1 -7.79 -3.82 24.57
C MET A 1 -7.08 -2.97 23.53
N GLY A 2 -5.77 -2.79 23.68
CA GLY A 2 -4.97 -2.14 22.63
C GLY A 2 -4.73 -3.17 21.56
N GLY A 3 -5.24 -2.94 20.34
CA GLY A 3 -4.90 -3.75 19.20
C GLY A 3 -3.40 -3.60 18.94
N ASP A 4 -2.68 -4.71 19.01
CA ASP A 4 -1.23 -4.78 18.88
C ASP A 4 -0.82 -4.52 17.43
N ALA A 5 -0.96 -3.28 16.95
CA ALA A 5 -0.48 -2.85 15.64
C ALA A 5 1.06 -2.94 15.51
N ALA A 6 1.76 -3.28 16.60
CA ALA A 6 3.20 -3.49 16.66
C ALA A 6 3.70 -4.75 15.91
N GLY A 7 2.79 -5.60 15.40
CA GLY A 7 3.13 -6.84 14.68
C GLY A 7 3.25 -6.73 13.15
N LEU A 8 2.85 -5.60 12.56
CA LEU A 8 2.94 -5.37 11.11
C LEU A 8 4.37 -4.94 10.76
N ARG A 9 5.28 -5.91 10.63
CA ARG A 9 6.59 -5.69 10.02
C ARG A 9 6.41 -5.41 8.54
N ALA A 10 7.40 -4.74 7.94
CA ALA A 10 7.34 -4.38 6.52
C ALA A 10 7.14 -5.60 5.60
N ASP A 11 7.66 -6.75 6.02
CA ASP A 11 7.55 -8.06 5.35
C ASP A 11 6.37 -8.92 5.82
N THR A 12 5.54 -8.44 6.74
CA THR A 12 4.38 -9.22 7.18
C THR A 12 3.43 -9.41 5.99
N PRO A 13 3.10 -10.65 5.57
CA PRO A 13 2.24 -10.88 4.43
C PRO A 13 0.79 -10.60 4.83
N ILE A 14 0.36 -9.35 4.67
CA ILE A 14 -0.90 -8.81 5.20
C ILE A 14 -2.10 -9.45 4.49
N ILE A 15 -1.93 -9.77 3.20
CA ILE A 15 -2.89 -10.50 2.37
C ILE A 15 -3.00 -11.96 2.82
N GLU A 16 -1.87 -12.65 3.04
CA GLU A 16 -1.88 -14.08 3.41
C GLU A 16 -2.41 -14.31 4.84
N LEU A 17 -2.20 -13.33 5.72
CA LEU A 17 -2.75 -13.35 7.07
C LEU A 17 -4.23 -12.93 7.11
N ASN A 18 -4.83 -12.60 5.96
CA ASN A 18 -6.20 -12.11 5.81
C ASN A 18 -6.50 -10.92 6.75
N ILE A 19 -5.50 -10.06 6.97
CA ILE A 19 -5.60 -8.86 7.80
C ILE A 19 -6.29 -7.72 7.03
N ILE A 20 -6.16 -7.73 5.70
CA ILE A 20 -6.77 -6.75 4.79
C ILE A 20 -7.64 -7.48 3.77
N ASP A 21 -8.94 -7.20 3.79
CA ASP A 21 -9.88 -7.61 2.74
C ASP A 21 -9.71 -6.76 1.48
N SER A 22 -10.17 -7.26 0.33
CA SER A 22 -10.10 -6.55 -0.96
C SER A 22 -10.68 -5.13 -0.90
N ALA A 23 -11.69 -4.89 -0.06
CA ALA A 23 -12.26 -3.56 0.18
C ALA A 23 -11.29 -2.61 0.92
N ALA A 24 -10.55 -3.11 1.90
CA ALA A 24 -9.59 -2.33 2.67
C ALA A 24 -8.35 -1.95 1.86
N ILE A 25 -8.03 -2.69 0.78
CA ILE A 25 -6.98 -2.30 -0.17
C ILE A 25 -7.33 -0.96 -0.84
N PHE A 26 -8.59 -0.76 -1.23
CA PHE A 26 -9.02 0.51 -1.83
C PHE A 26 -8.91 1.66 -0.85
N ASP A 27 -9.27 1.46 0.42
CA ASP A 27 -9.15 2.47 1.46
C ASP A 27 -7.68 2.86 1.69
N LEU A 28 -6.79 1.86 1.74
CA LEU A 28 -5.35 2.08 1.82
C LEU A 28 -4.80 2.85 0.62
N VAL A 29 -5.22 2.47 -0.59
CA VAL A 29 -4.87 3.21 -1.81
C VAL A 29 -5.34 4.66 -1.70
N HIS A 30 -6.60 4.89 -1.34
CA HIS A 30 -7.13 6.24 -1.14
C HIS A 30 -6.34 7.05 -0.11
N ALA A 31 -5.96 6.44 1.01
CA ALA A 31 -5.13 7.08 2.03
C ALA A 31 -3.75 7.47 1.48
N LEU A 32 -3.08 6.56 0.76
CA LEU A 32 -1.79 6.84 0.12
C LEU A 32 -1.89 7.95 -0.93
N GLN A 33 -2.93 7.93 -1.75
CA GLN A 33 -3.18 8.98 -2.73
C GLN A 33 -3.43 10.34 -2.07
N ALA A 34 -4.15 10.38 -0.95
CA ALA A 34 -4.42 11.62 -0.22
C ALA A 34 -3.19 12.15 0.53
N GLU A 35 -2.36 11.25 1.08
CA GLU A 35 -1.20 11.59 1.90
C GLU A 35 0.02 11.96 1.06
N PHE A 36 0.30 11.19 -0.02
CA PHE A 36 1.45 11.40 -0.90
C PHE A 36 1.09 12.16 -2.19
N GLY A 37 -0.19 12.29 -2.52
CA GLY A 37 -0.63 12.93 -3.77
C GLY A 37 -0.39 12.08 -5.02
N VAL A 38 0.00 10.81 -4.87
CA VAL A 38 0.22 9.89 -5.99
C VAL A 38 -1.09 9.34 -6.54
N THR A 39 -1.09 8.80 -7.76
CA THR A 39 -2.22 8.02 -8.29
C THR A 39 -1.81 6.57 -8.46
N VAL A 40 -2.45 5.66 -7.72
CA VAL A 40 -2.21 4.22 -7.87
C VAL A 40 -3.24 3.65 -8.85
N PRO A 41 -2.85 3.20 -10.04
CA PRO A 41 -3.80 2.60 -10.97
C PRO A 41 -4.19 1.19 -10.51
N LEU A 42 -5.45 0.81 -10.76
CA LEU A 42 -6.02 -0.50 -10.40
C LEU A 42 -5.20 -1.70 -10.89
N GLN A 43 -4.49 -1.55 -12.02
CA GLN A 43 -3.60 -2.57 -12.56
C GLN A 43 -2.37 -2.86 -11.69
N GLU A 44 -1.94 -1.88 -10.90
CA GLU A 44 -0.84 -2.04 -9.93
C GLU A 44 -1.33 -2.67 -8.61
N ILE A 45 -2.65 -2.78 -8.41
CA ILE A 45 -3.27 -3.44 -7.26
C ILE A 45 -3.20 -4.96 -7.45
N THR A 46 -2.00 -5.48 -7.28
CA THR A 46 -1.70 -6.91 -7.35
C THR A 46 -1.21 -7.40 -5.99
N PRO A 47 -1.42 -8.67 -5.64
CA PRO A 47 -0.87 -9.25 -4.41
C PRO A 47 0.67 -9.20 -4.37
N ALA A 48 1.36 -9.01 -5.50
CA ALA A 48 2.81 -8.77 -5.49
C ALA A 48 3.18 -7.37 -4.96
N ASN A 49 2.39 -6.35 -5.29
CA ASN A 49 2.60 -4.97 -4.83
C ASN A 49 1.92 -4.67 -3.48
N PHE A 50 0.81 -5.36 -3.17
CA PHE A 50 0.01 -5.18 -1.94
C PHE A 50 0.15 -6.34 -0.95
N GLY A 51 1.01 -7.31 -1.24
CA GLY A 51 1.26 -8.47 -0.37
C GLY A 51 1.94 -8.12 0.93
N SER A 52 2.72 -7.04 0.96
CA SER A 52 3.47 -6.58 2.13
C SER A 52 3.58 -5.06 2.15
N VAL A 53 3.81 -4.46 3.33
CA VAL A 53 4.02 -3.00 3.45
C VAL A 53 5.25 -2.56 2.66
N GLY A 54 6.30 -3.38 2.60
CA GLY A 54 7.50 -3.08 1.82
C GLY A 54 7.23 -2.96 0.32
N ALA A 55 6.39 -3.84 -0.23
CA ALA A 55 5.98 -3.76 -1.63
C ALA A 55 5.14 -2.52 -1.93
N ILE A 56 4.24 -2.16 -1.00
CA ILE A 56 3.41 -0.95 -1.10
C ILE A 56 4.30 0.30 -1.05
N ALA A 57 5.25 0.35 -0.12
CA ALA A 57 6.20 1.46 -0.02
C ALA A 57 7.06 1.60 -1.28
N ALA A 58 7.52 0.49 -1.86
CA ALA A 58 8.26 0.49 -3.11
C ALA A 58 7.40 0.95 -4.30
N LEU A 59 6.12 0.56 -4.34
CA LEU A 59 5.17 1.04 -5.35
C LEU A 59 4.95 2.56 -5.23
N VAL A 60 4.65 3.05 -4.03
CA VAL A 60 4.40 4.47 -3.77
C VAL A 60 5.64 5.31 -4.10
N GLY A 61 6.84 4.85 -3.71
CA GLY A 61 8.08 5.54 -4.05
C GLY A 61 8.27 5.72 -5.56
N ARG A 62 8.05 4.66 -6.35
CA ARG A 62 8.12 4.74 -7.82
C ARG A 62 7.09 5.70 -8.41
N LEU A 63 5.88 5.73 -7.85
CA LEU A 63 4.81 6.62 -8.31
C LEU A 63 5.10 8.09 -7.97
N ASP A 64 5.63 8.38 -6.77
CA ASP A 64 6.03 9.73 -6.37
C ASP A 64 7.17 10.27 -7.23
N GLU A 65 8.20 9.45 -7.49
CA GLU A 65 9.31 9.83 -8.37
C GLU A 65 8.84 10.09 -9.81
N GLY A 66 7.93 9.27 -10.33
CA GLY A 66 7.33 9.44 -11.65
C GLY A 66 6.48 10.71 -11.77
N GLU A 67 5.66 11.01 -10.76
CA GLU A 67 4.85 12.24 -10.70
C GLU A 67 5.71 13.51 -10.57
N LYS A 68 6.78 13.48 -9.75
CA LYS A 68 7.70 14.62 -9.63
C LYS A 68 8.48 14.92 -10.89
N SER A 69 8.76 13.90 -11.72
CA SER A 69 9.45 14.13 -12.99
C SER A 69 8.52 14.70 -14.09
N VAL A 70 7.20 14.63 -13.90
CA VAL A 70 6.17 15.13 -14.83
C VAL A 70 5.71 16.56 -14.49
N ARG A 71 5.88 17.01 -13.24
CA ARG A 71 5.56 18.35 -12.76
C ARG A 71 6.72 19.32 -12.94
#